data_AF-A0A1G8CL59-F1
#
_entry.id   AF-A0A1G8CL59-F1
#
_cell.length_a   1.000
_cell.length_b   1.000
_cell.length_c   1.000
_cell.angle_alpha   90.00
_cell.angle_beta   90.00
_cell.angle_gamma   90.00
#
_symmetry.space_group_name_H-M   'P 1'
#
loop_
_entity.id
_entity.type
_entity.pdbx_description
1 polymer ?
#
loop_
_entity_poly.entity_id
_entity_poly.type
_entity_poly.pdbx_seq_one_letter_code
_entity_poly.pdbx_strand_id
1 'polypeptide(L)'
;MLITRPYPDEYCRGHIARLGRLNGLSSIAETIAALQRLSNQCLAAKDKLSKIASVAQQCGISSQQYAHAHSFLSYLAFTDWSRDTWDRRTQNRWALVVPGSRPPHLCEHCVEDDLVKHSVSYWHRAHQFPGMNWCVKHDSVLWISPIEDDFFHMPHRQLNFSVSASTHLGNRYSDLPDALVRFHKAVELMARCEVRLTHDAVKQALRQRLGILGQQDETIARMNKTSFLSDLLISTFQIDWLADIFPSIHKKRDQQMFGAIDSVILESTPKPPNSAAIAFFLAVFFDDPAAGFDYLVPMPPIKAKSNL
;
A
#
# COMPACT_ATOMS: atom_id res chain seq x y z
N MET A 1 -14.65 -24.19 13.87
CA MET A 1 -14.20 -23.53 12.63
C MET A 1 -12.79 -24.00 12.37
N LEU A 2 -12.50 -24.56 11.19
CA LEU A 2 -11.14 -24.85 10.73
C LEU A 2 -10.37 -23.54 10.60
N ILE A 3 -9.22 -23.45 11.26
CA ILE A 3 -8.35 -22.28 11.22
C ILE A 3 -7.03 -22.66 10.58
N THR A 4 -6.56 -21.83 9.66
CA THR A 4 -5.25 -21.94 9.03
C THR A 4 -4.51 -20.62 9.19
N ARG A 5 -3.18 -20.66 9.20
CA ARG A 5 -2.38 -19.43 9.15
C ARG A 5 -2.42 -18.81 7.74
N PRO A 6 -2.20 -17.49 7.62
CA PRO A 6 -2.00 -16.86 6.32
C PRO A 6 -0.68 -17.33 5.69
N TYR A 7 -0.65 -17.40 4.36
CA TYR A 7 0.60 -17.63 3.60
C TYR A 7 1.46 -16.34 3.54
N PRO A 8 2.77 -16.46 3.24
CA PRO A 8 3.61 -15.29 3.03
C PRO A 8 3.02 -14.34 1.99
N ASP A 9 2.96 -13.05 2.32
CA ASP A 9 2.33 -12.00 1.50
C ASP A 9 0.85 -12.26 1.11
N GLU A 10 0.14 -13.20 1.75
CA GLU A 10 -1.30 -13.37 1.51
C GLU A 10 -2.06 -12.13 1.98
N TYR A 11 -2.86 -11.54 1.10
CA TYR A 11 -3.71 -10.42 1.45
C TYR A 11 -4.81 -10.86 2.41
N CYS A 12 -5.03 -10.08 3.46
CA CYS A 12 -5.91 -10.43 4.58
C CYS A 12 -7.34 -10.74 4.15
N ARG A 13 -7.87 -10.07 3.11
CA ARG A 13 -9.19 -10.37 2.56
C ARG A 13 -9.22 -11.73 1.86
N GLY A 14 -8.18 -12.04 1.10
CA GLY A 14 -8.01 -13.36 0.47
C GLY A 14 -7.87 -14.46 1.53
N HIS A 15 -7.13 -14.20 2.60
CA HIS A 15 -7.00 -15.13 3.72
C HIS A 15 -8.34 -15.37 4.44
N ILE A 16 -9.06 -14.30 4.79
CA ILE A 16 -10.38 -14.41 5.42
C ILE A 16 -11.34 -15.17 4.52
N ALA A 17 -11.36 -14.86 3.22
CA ALA A 17 -12.18 -15.60 2.27
C ALA A 17 -11.82 -17.10 2.22
N ARG A 18 -10.53 -17.44 2.26
CA ARG A 18 -10.05 -18.82 2.31
C ARG A 18 -10.54 -19.55 3.56
N LEU A 19 -10.49 -18.90 4.73
CA LEU A 19 -11.09 -19.42 5.96
C LEU A 19 -12.61 -19.66 5.79
N GLY A 20 -13.30 -18.74 5.13
CA GLY A 20 -14.74 -18.88 4.83
C GLY A 20 -15.04 -20.13 4.02
N ARG A 21 -14.34 -20.29 2.88
CA ARG A 21 -14.50 -21.45 1.99
C ARG A 21 -14.21 -22.78 2.70
N LEU A 22 -13.13 -22.84 3.49
CA LEU A 22 -12.78 -24.03 4.28
C LEU A 22 -13.86 -24.42 5.30
N ASN A 23 -14.72 -23.48 5.69
CA ASN A 23 -15.77 -23.69 6.69
C ASN A 23 -17.18 -23.68 6.11
N GLY A 24 -17.32 -23.72 4.77
CA GLY A 24 -18.64 -23.71 4.11
C GLY A 24 -19.42 -22.41 4.29
N LEU A 25 -18.76 -21.30 4.61
CA LEU A 25 -19.38 -19.98 4.68
C LEU A 25 -19.44 -19.37 3.27
N SER A 26 -20.41 -18.49 3.04
CA SER A 26 -20.75 -17.97 1.71
C SER A 26 -20.08 -16.65 1.36
N SER A 27 -19.51 -15.94 2.35
CA SER A 27 -18.94 -14.61 2.14
C SER A 27 -17.86 -14.23 3.15
N ILE A 28 -17.07 -13.21 2.81
CA ILE A 28 -16.11 -12.57 3.73
C ILE A 28 -16.83 -12.02 4.96
N ALA A 29 -18.00 -11.37 4.78
CA ALA A 29 -18.77 -10.78 5.87
C ALA A 29 -19.25 -11.85 6.87
N GLU A 30 -19.78 -12.97 6.37
CA GLU A 30 -20.19 -14.11 7.19
C GLU A 30 -19.00 -14.71 7.94
N THR A 31 -17.86 -14.83 7.27
CA THR A 31 -16.61 -15.33 7.88
C THR A 31 -16.13 -14.45 9.01
N ILE A 32 -16.11 -13.13 8.82
CA ILE A 32 -15.77 -12.17 9.87
C ILE A 32 -16.75 -12.28 11.04
N ALA A 33 -18.05 -12.36 10.77
CA ALA A 33 -19.05 -12.51 11.83
C ALA A 33 -18.86 -13.80 12.63
N ALA A 34 -18.53 -14.92 11.98
CA ALA A 34 -18.21 -16.17 12.65
C ALA A 34 -16.94 -16.04 13.54
N LEU A 35 -15.85 -15.50 13.00
CA LEU A 35 -14.60 -15.30 13.73
C LEU A 35 -14.76 -14.33 14.92
N GLN A 36 -15.53 -13.26 14.74
CA GLN A 36 -15.82 -12.31 15.80
C GLN A 36 -16.69 -12.93 16.90
N ARG A 37 -17.66 -13.78 16.57
CA ARG A 37 -18.44 -14.52 17.58
C ARG A 37 -17.54 -15.42 18.41
N LEU A 38 -16.66 -16.19 17.77
CA LEU A 38 -15.71 -17.07 18.47
C LEU A 38 -14.75 -16.29 19.37
N SER A 39 -14.23 -15.15 18.88
CA SER A 39 -13.21 -14.38 19.57
C SER A 39 -13.77 -13.51 20.71
N ASN A 40 -15.02 -13.06 20.59
CA ASN A 40 -15.62 -12.08 21.50
C ASN A 40 -16.72 -12.66 22.41
N GLN A 41 -16.95 -13.97 22.40
CA GLN A 41 -18.05 -14.61 23.15
C GLN A 41 -18.02 -14.26 24.65
N CYS A 42 -16.82 -14.15 25.23
CA CYS A 42 -16.62 -13.88 26.65
C CYS A 42 -16.12 -12.46 26.95
N LEU A 43 -16.06 -11.57 25.95
CA LEU A 43 -15.50 -10.22 26.11
C LEU A 43 -16.60 -9.19 26.32
N ALA A 44 -16.37 -8.25 27.24
CA ALA A 44 -17.24 -7.09 27.41
C ALA A 44 -17.22 -6.21 26.14
N ALA A 45 -18.27 -5.42 25.92
CA ALA A 45 -18.43 -4.62 24.70
C ALA A 45 -17.24 -3.68 24.41
N LYS A 46 -16.64 -3.10 25.45
CA LYS A 46 -15.46 -2.23 25.36
C LYS A 46 -14.19 -2.99 24.94
N ASP A 47 -14.11 -4.28 25.27
CA ASP A 47 -12.94 -5.13 25.06
C ASP A 47 -13.04 -5.98 23.78
N LYS A 48 -14.17 -5.90 23.06
CA LYS A 48 -14.34 -6.63 21.80
C LYS A 48 -13.23 -6.28 20.81
N LEU A 49 -12.65 -7.30 20.21
CA LEU A 49 -11.59 -7.21 19.22
C LEU A 49 -12.09 -6.61 17.89
N SER A 50 -11.17 -5.98 17.15
CA SER A 50 -11.40 -5.58 15.76
C SER A 50 -11.60 -6.80 14.86
N LYS A 51 -12.06 -6.57 13.62
CA LYS A 51 -12.21 -7.63 12.61
C LYS A 51 -10.89 -8.37 12.39
N ILE A 52 -9.80 -7.63 12.17
CA ILE A 52 -8.46 -8.21 11.97
C ILE A 52 -7.92 -8.85 13.24
N ALA A 53 -8.09 -8.22 14.40
CA ALA A 53 -7.62 -8.78 15.66
C ALA A 53 -8.31 -10.12 15.99
N SER A 54 -9.58 -10.27 15.62
CA SER A 54 -10.30 -11.55 15.74
C SER A 54 -9.67 -12.63 14.85
N VAL A 55 -9.35 -12.31 13.59
CA VAL A 55 -8.68 -13.26 12.67
C VAL A 55 -7.30 -13.63 13.20
N ALA A 56 -6.51 -12.63 13.61
CA ALA A 56 -5.15 -12.81 14.10
C ALA A 56 -5.11 -13.69 15.37
N GLN A 57 -6.04 -13.46 16.31
CA GLN A 57 -6.16 -14.27 17.52
C GLN A 57 -6.38 -15.75 17.20
N GLN A 58 -7.29 -16.06 16.27
CA GLN A 58 -7.54 -17.45 15.88
C GLN A 58 -6.32 -18.09 15.22
N CYS A 59 -5.50 -17.32 14.51
CA CYS A 59 -4.27 -17.80 13.88
C CYS A 59 -3.09 -17.95 14.85
N GLY A 60 -3.23 -17.49 16.10
CA GLY A 60 -2.15 -17.41 17.09
C GLY A 60 -1.06 -16.41 16.69
N ILE A 61 -1.43 -15.29 16.05
CA ILE A 61 -0.52 -14.21 15.64
C ILE A 61 -1.02 -12.91 16.29
N SER A 62 -0.12 -11.99 16.64
CA SER A 62 -0.56 -10.69 17.14
C SER A 62 -1.32 -9.90 16.05
N SER A 63 -2.28 -9.07 16.45
CA SER A 63 -3.03 -8.22 15.52
C SER A 63 -2.11 -7.27 14.74
N GLN A 64 -1.05 -6.78 15.39
CA GLN A 64 -0.04 -5.93 14.77
C GLN A 64 0.74 -6.65 13.67
N GLN A 65 1.31 -7.82 13.98
CA GLN A 65 2.03 -8.62 12.99
C GLN A 65 1.13 -9.01 11.82
N TYR A 66 -0.11 -9.42 12.09
CA TYR A 66 -1.05 -9.81 11.04
C TYR A 66 -1.41 -8.62 10.14
N ALA A 67 -1.74 -7.47 10.71
CA ALA A 67 -2.07 -6.28 9.92
C ALA A 67 -0.86 -5.80 9.11
N HIS A 68 0.35 -5.83 9.68
CA HIS A 68 1.56 -5.42 8.99
C HIS A 68 1.89 -6.32 7.80
N ALA A 69 1.85 -7.64 8.00
CA ALA A 69 2.22 -8.60 6.98
C ALA A 69 1.13 -8.82 5.90
N HIS A 70 -0.15 -8.68 6.26
CA HIS A 70 -1.27 -9.12 5.42
C HIS A 70 -2.26 -8.01 5.05
N SER A 71 -2.11 -6.78 5.52
CA SER A 71 -2.97 -5.66 5.12
C SER A 71 -2.18 -4.50 4.51
N PHE A 72 -2.89 -3.47 4.05
CA PHE A 72 -2.25 -2.22 3.63
C PHE A 72 -2.09 -1.23 4.77
N LEU A 73 -2.34 -1.60 6.03
CA LEU A 73 -2.32 -0.63 7.12
C LEU A 73 -0.97 0.08 7.25
N SER A 74 0.16 -0.64 7.12
CA SER A 74 1.50 -0.03 7.14
C SER A 74 1.70 1.00 6.04
N TYR A 75 1.13 0.75 4.85
CA TYR A 75 1.17 1.66 3.73
C TYR A 75 0.20 2.83 3.91
N LEU A 76 -1.08 2.58 4.19
CA LEU A 76 -2.12 3.61 4.27
C LEU A 76 -1.94 4.56 5.46
N ALA A 77 -1.44 4.04 6.57
CA ALA A 77 -1.18 4.83 7.76
C ALA A 77 0.27 5.31 7.83
N PHE A 78 1.08 5.17 6.76
CA PHE A 78 2.55 5.34 6.81
C PHE A 78 3.05 6.54 7.65
N THR A 79 2.40 7.70 7.54
CA THR A 79 2.73 8.91 8.32
C THR A 79 1.75 9.28 9.42
N ASP A 80 0.65 8.54 9.52
CA ASP A 80 -0.43 8.75 10.49
C ASP A 80 -0.34 7.74 11.64
N TRP A 81 0.83 7.16 11.96
CA TRP A 81 1.01 6.24 13.11
C TRP A 81 0.89 6.99 14.47
N SER A 82 -0.27 7.58 14.75
CA SER A 82 -0.66 8.00 16.10
C SER A 82 -0.87 6.76 16.98
N ARG A 83 -0.87 6.92 18.32
CA ARG A 83 -1.19 5.82 19.26
C ARG A 83 -2.53 5.14 18.94
N ASP A 84 -3.45 5.88 18.33
CA ASP A 84 -4.80 5.43 17.96
C ASP A 84 -4.86 4.64 16.64
N THR A 85 -3.77 4.55 15.86
CA THR A 85 -3.82 3.77 14.61
C THR A 85 -3.99 2.28 14.81
N TRP A 86 -3.54 1.82 15.96
CA TRP A 86 -3.74 0.44 16.40
C TRP A 86 -5.00 0.29 17.24
N ASP A 87 -5.78 1.36 17.42
CA ASP A 87 -7.08 1.25 18.04
C ASP A 87 -8.03 0.41 17.17
N ARG A 88 -9.09 -0.08 17.82
CA ARG A 88 -10.09 -0.92 17.17
C ARG A 88 -10.78 -0.23 16.00
N ARG A 89 -11.01 1.09 16.09
CA ARG A 89 -11.73 1.88 15.08
C ARG A 89 -10.90 2.02 13.81
N THR A 90 -9.62 2.35 13.93
CA THR A 90 -8.68 2.47 12.82
C THR A 90 -8.48 1.12 12.13
N GLN A 91 -8.22 0.06 12.89
CA GLN A 91 -8.09 -1.29 12.30
C GLN A 91 -9.35 -1.71 11.55
N ASN A 92 -10.53 -1.47 12.12
CA ASN A 92 -11.80 -1.77 11.45
C ASN A 92 -12.04 -0.91 10.21
N ARG A 93 -11.54 0.33 10.22
CA ARG A 93 -11.72 1.29 9.12
C ARG A 93 -10.80 1.01 7.95
N TRP A 94 -9.54 0.66 8.18
CA TRP A 94 -8.52 0.69 7.12
C TRP A 94 -7.96 -0.68 6.76
N ALA A 95 -7.95 -1.63 7.69
CA ALA A 95 -7.15 -2.83 7.48
C ALA A 95 -7.77 -3.82 6.48
N LEU A 96 -9.07 -3.70 6.20
CA LEU A 96 -9.76 -4.46 5.14
C LEU A 96 -10.10 -3.58 3.92
N VAL A 97 -9.66 -2.33 3.87
CA VAL A 97 -9.93 -1.44 2.74
C VAL A 97 -9.00 -1.80 1.59
N VAL A 98 -9.57 -1.93 0.40
CA VAL A 98 -8.81 -1.94 -0.85
C VAL A 98 -8.72 -0.48 -1.32
N PRO A 99 -7.53 0.13 -1.35
CA PRO A 99 -7.39 1.52 -1.74
C PRO A 99 -7.83 1.71 -3.19
N GLY A 100 -8.65 2.72 -3.44
CA GLY A 100 -9.12 3.07 -4.78
C GLY A 100 -10.23 2.17 -5.35
N SER A 101 -10.81 1.25 -4.57
CA SER A 101 -11.86 0.33 -5.03
C SER A 101 -11.49 -0.44 -6.31
N ARG A 102 -10.20 -0.75 -6.51
CA ARG A 102 -9.74 -1.48 -7.68
C ARG A 102 -10.13 -2.96 -7.62
N PRO A 103 -10.44 -3.59 -8.77
CA PRO A 103 -10.63 -5.03 -8.84
C PRO A 103 -9.37 -5.80 -8.38
N PRO A 104 -9.51 -7.04 -7.89
CA PRO A 104 -8.38 -7.88 -7.50
C PRO A 104 -7.41 -8.12 -8.67
N HIS A 105 -6.12 -8.01 -8.39
CA HIS A 105 -5.07 -8.29 -9.38
C HIS A 105 -4.33 -9.59 -9.04
N LEU A 106 -3.86 -10.31 -10.05
CA LEU A 106 -3.15 -11.57 -9.88
C LEU A 106 -2.07 -11.76 -10.96
N CYS A 107 -1.08 -12.60 -10.66
CA CYS A 107 -0.06 -13.03 -11.63
C CYS A 107 -0.24 -14.52 -11.86
N GLU A 108 -0.32 -14.95 -13.11
CA GLU A 108 -0.43 -16.35 -13.49
C GLU A 108 0.72 -17.19 -12.92
N HIS A 109 1.95 -16.73 -13.05
CA HIS A 109 3.12 -17.41 -12.49
C HIS A 109 3.11 -17.49 -10.96
N CYS A 110 2.64 -16.45 -10.23
CA CYS A 110 2.43 -16.57 -8.77
C CYS A 110 1.39 -17.65 -8.44
N VAL A 111 0.32 -17.74 -9.22
CA VAL A 111 -0.71 -18.75 -9.02
C VAL A 111 -0.14 -20.15 -9.21
N GLU A 112 0.64 -20.37 -10.27
CA GLU A 112 1.31 -21.64 -10.54
C GLU A 112 2.29 -22.00 -9.41
N ASP A 113 3.16 -21.07 -9.01
CA ASP A 113 4.11 -21.25 -7.91
C ASP A 113 3.40 -21.66 -6.61
N ASP A 114 2.29 -21.00 -6.28
CA ASP A 114 1.51 -21.29 -5.08
C ASP A 114 0.84 -22.66 -5.14
N LEU A 115 0.31 -23.05 -6.31
CA LEU A 115 -0.28 -24.38 -6.49
C LEU A 115 0.76 -25.48 -6.36
N VAL A 116 1.97 -25.29 -6.90
CA VAL A 116 3.07 -26.24 -6.76
C VAL A 116 3.53 -26.33 -5.30
N LYS A 117 3.73 -25.18 -4.65
CA LYS A 117 4.34 -25.13 -3.31
C LYS A 117 3.37 -25.40 -2.16
N HIS A 118 2.14 -24.94 -2.28
CA HIS A 118 1.15 -24.93 -1.20
C HIS A 118 -0.12 -25.71 -1.54
N SER A 119 -0.25 -26.24 -2.77
CA SER A 119 -1.47 -26.89 -3.27
C SER A 119 -2.70 -25.98 -3.28
N VAL A 120 -2.49 -24.67 -3.13
CA VAL A 120 -3.56 -23.67 -2.98
C VAL A 120 -3.01 -22.31 -3.41
N SER A 121 -3.66 -21.66 -4.38
CA SER A 121 -3.30 -20.30 -4.80
C SER A 121 -3.92 -19.24 -3.89
N TYR A 122 -3.25 -18.14 -3.60
CA TYR A 122 -3.82 -17.08 -2.77
C TYR A 122 -3.57 -15.68 -3.32
N TRP A 123 -4.38 -14.72 -2.89
CA TRP A 123 -4.26 -13.34 -3.36
C TRP A 123 -3.02 -12.71 -2.72
N HIS A 124 -1.99 -12.45 -3.52
CA HIS A 124 -0.78 -11.75 -3.06
C HIS A 124 -1.09 -10.28 -2.78
N ARG A 125 -0.65 -9.79 -1.62
CA ARG A 125 -0.85 -8.42 -1.16
C ARG A 125 -0.08 -7.44 -2.03
N ALA A 126 1.14 -7.77 -2.45
CA ALA A 126 1.96 -6.92 -3.32
C ALA A 126 1.25 -6.52 -4.63
N HIS A 127 0.40 -7.40 -5.17
CA HIS A 127 -0.34 -7.12 -6.41
C HIS A 127 -1.51 -6.15 -6.20
N GLN A 128 -1.92 -5.87 -4.97
CA GLN A 128 -3.14 -5.12 -4.70
C GLN A 128 -2.90 -3.63 -4.40
N PHE A 129 -1.65 -3.18 -4.27
CA PHE A 129 -1.38 -1.76 -4.02
C PHE A 129 -1.76 -0.91 -5.25
N PRO A 130 -2.23 0.34 -5.05
CA PRO A 130 -2.48 1.27 -6.14
C PRO A 130 -1.26 1.47 -7.03
N GLY A 131 -1.46 1.45 -8.35
CA GLY A 131 -0.39 1.61 -9.34
C GLY A 131 0.42 0.34 -9.61
N MET A 132 0.20 -0.75 -8.86
CA MET A 132 0.83 -2.04 -9.14
C MET A 132 0.05 -2.74 -10.25
N ASN A 133 0.50 -2.60 -11.49
CA ASN A 133 -0.06 -3.31 -12.64
C ASN A 133 0.92 -4.37 -13.18
N TRP A 134 2.02 -4.60 -12.47
CA TRP A 134 3.05 -5.61 -12.78
C TRP A 134 3.39 -6.44 -11.56
N CYS A 135 3.75 -7.69 -11.80
CA CYS A 135 4.38 -8.56 -10.84
C CYS A 135 5.90 -8.35 -10.90
N VAL A 136 6.47 -7.72 -9.87
CA VAL A 136 7.93 -7.51 -9.77
C VAL A 136 8.68 -8.84 -9.72
N LYS A 137 8.09 -9.87 -9.09
CA LYS A 137 8.72 -11.20 -8.94
C LYS A 137 8.88 -11.93 -10.28
N HIS A 138 7.89 -11.83 -11.17
CA HIS A 138 7.83 -12.61 -12.41
C HIS A 138 7.96 -11.76 -13.68
N ASP A 139 8.25 -10.47 -13.55
CA ASP A 139 8.48 -9.57 -14.68
C ASP A 139 7.31 -9.53 -15.69
N SER A 140 6.08 -9.61 -15.20
CA SER A 140 4.88 -9.75 -16.04
C SER A 140 3.79 -8.74 -15.68
N VAL A 141 2.96 -8.37 -16.65
CA VAL A 141 1.72 -7.62 -16.40
C VAL A 141 0.80 -8.45 -15.49
N LEU A 142 0.08 -7.78 -14.58
CA LEU A 142 -0.93 -8.41 -13.74
C LEU A 142 -2.24 -8.58 -14.50
N TRP A 143 -2.96 -9.64 -14.17
CA TRP A 143 -4.32 -9.90 -14.61
C TRP A 143 -5.31 -9.31 -13.61
N ILE A 144 -6.42 -8.79 -14.12
CA ILE A 144 -7.50 -8.17 -13.36
C ILE A 144 -8.71 -9.10 -13.35
N SER A 145 -9.19 -9.43 -12.16
CA SER A 145 -10.47 -10.12 -12.00
C SER A 145 -11.62 -9.21 -12.47
N PRO A 146 -12.53 -9.69 -13.34
CA PRO A 146 -13.63 -8.87 -13.85
C PRO A 146 -14.70 -8.59 -12.79
N ILE A 147 -14.74 -9.40 -11.74
CA ILE A 147 -15.66 -9.24 -10.62
C ILE A 147 -14.99 -8.33 -9.60
N GLU A 148 -15.58 -7.15 -9.41
CA GLU A 148 -15.20 -6.25 -8.33
C GLU A 148 -15.29 -6.98 -7.00
N ASP A 149 -14.28 -6.77 -6.15
CA ASP A 149 -14.23 -7.32 -4.81
C ASP A 149 -14.16 -8.86 -4.71
N ASP A 150 -13.72 -9.54 -5.77
CA ASP A 150 -13.69 -11.00 -5.81
C ASP A 150 -12.53 -11.69 -5.06
N PHE A 151 -12.29 -11.25 -3.83
CA PHE A 151 -11.38 -11.96 -2.94
C PHE A 151 -11.99 -13.28 -2.44
N PHE A 152 -13.30 -13.51 -2.65
CA PHE A 152 -13.99 -14.72 -2.20
C PHE A 152 -13.74 -15.94 -3.08
N HIS A 153 -13.35 -15.77 -4.34
CA HIS A 153 -12.85 -16.88 -5.14
C HIS A 153 -11.33 -16.99 -5.03
N MET A 154 -10.82 -18.15 -5.45
CA MET A 154 -9.39 -18.43 -5.50
C MET A 154 -8.79 -17.83 -6.78
N PRO A 155 -7.57 -17.26 -6.74
CA PRO A 155 -6.93 -16.69 -7.93
C PRO A 155 -6.89 -17.64 -9.14
N HIS A 156 -6.56 -18.94 -8.94
CA HIS A 156 -6.52 -19.90 -10.06
C HIS A 156 -7.87 -20.11 -10.75
N ARG A 157 -8.99 -19.87 -10.05
CA ARG A 157 -10.32 -19.93 -10.68
C ARG A 157 -10.61 -18.68 -11.49
N GLN A 158 -10.00 -17.56 -11.12
CA GLN A 158 -10.21 -16.27 -11.78
C GLN A 158 -9.33 -16.07 -13.01
N LEU A 159 -8.20 -16.79 -13.14
CA LEU A 159 -7.32 -16.70 -14.31
C LEU A 159 -8.08 -16.78 -15.64
N ASN A 160 -8.97 -17.77 -15.79
CA ASN A 160 -9.73 -18.00 -17.03
C ASN A 160 -10.72 -16.88 -17.39
N PHE A 161 -11.09 -16.03 -16.43
CA PHE A 161 -12.02 -14.93 -16.62
C PHE A 161 -11.34 -13.56 -16.56
N SER A 162 -10.06 -13.53 -16.17
CA SER A 162 -9.33 -12.30 -15.95
C SER A 162 -8.92 -11.67 -17.28
N VAL A 163 -8.88 -10.34 -17.27
CA VAL A 163 -8.34 -9.56 -18.38
C VAL A 163 -6.97 -9.04 -17.99
N SER A 164 -6.03 -8.97 -18.94
CA SER A 164 -4.75 -8.32 -18.65
C SER A 164 -5.01 -6.89 -18.18
N ALA A 165 -4.23 -6.40 -17.21
CA ALA A 165 -4.29 -5.00 -16.75
C ALA A 165 -3.95 -3.98 -17.85
N SER A 166 -3.69 -4.47 -19.09
CA SER A 166 -3.58 -3.73 -20.34
C SER A 166 -2.94 -2.38 -20.15
N THR A 167 -1.63 -2.42 -19.95
CA THR A 167 -0.84 -1.21 -19.76
C THR A 167 -0.29 -0.76 -21.11
N HIS A 168 -0.53 0.49 -21.49
CA HIS A 168 0.13 1.14 -22.64
C HIS A 168 1.66 1.29 -22.48
N LEU A 169 2.23 0.69 -21.43
CA LEU A 169 3.61 0.82 -20.95
C LEU A 169 4.49 -0.38 -21.31
N GLY A 170 4.00 -1.35 -22.08
CA GLY A 170 4.76 -2.54 -22.52
C GLY A 170 4.31 -3.85 -21.87
N ASN A 171 5.01 -4.93 -22.21
CA ASN A 171 4.66 -6.30 -21.81
C ASN A 171 5.52 -6.86 -20.65
N ARG A 172 6.65 -6.22 -20.34
CA ARG A 172 7.58 -6.64 -19.28
C ARG A 172 7.76 -5.53 -18.26
N TYR A 173 8.06 -5.92 -17.03
CA TYR A 173 8.42 -5.01 -15.95
C TYR A 173 9.78 -4.35 -16.21
N SER A 174 10.73 -5.08 -16.81
CA SER A 174 12.06 -4.58 -17.20
C SER A 174 12.02 -3.42 -18.20
N ASP A 175 10.93 -3.33 -18.97
CA ASP A 175 10.76 -2.32 -20.02
C ASP A 175 10.12 -1.03 -19.48
N LEU A 176 9.75 -1.03 -18.20
CA LEU A 176 9.11 0.13 -17.59
C LEU A 176 10.09 1.30 -17.45
N PRO A 177 9.56 2.54 -17.48
CA PRO A 177 10.34 3.70 -17.07
C PRO A 177 10.95 3.49 -15.68
N ASP A 178 12.22 3.82 -15.51
CA ASP A 178 12.95 3.64 -14.24
C ASP A 178 12.20 4.23 -13.03
N ALA A 179 11.58 5.40 -13.20
CA ALA A 179 10.75 6.01 -12.17
C ALA A 179 9.58 5.13 -11.70
N LEU A 180 9.00 4.30 -12.57
CA LEU A 180 7.93 3.38 -12.21
C LEU A 180 8.44 2.17 -11.42
N VAL A 181 9.62 1.65 -11.80
CA VAL A 181 10.32 0.60 -11.04
C VAL A 181 10.63 1.09 -9.62
N ARG A 182 11.17 2.31 -9.52
CA ARG A 182 11.46 2.96 -8.25
C ARG A 182 10.19 3.21 -7.42
N PHE A 183 9.07 3.55 -8.06
CA PHE A 183 7.78 3.69 -7.38
C PHE A 183 7.31 2.38 -6.74
N HIS A 184 7.35 1.26 -7.45
CA HIS A 184 6.97 -0.05 -6.88
C HIS A 184 7.86 -0.44 -5.70
N LYS A 185 9.18 -0.24 -5.83
CA LYS A 185 10.12 -0.48 -4.71
C LYS A 185 9.80 0.40 -3.50
N ALA A 186 9.46 1.68 -3.71
CA ALA A 186 9.06 2.57 -2.63
C ALA A 186 7.78 2.07 -1.92
N VAL A 187 6.77 1.65 -2.68
CA VAL A 187 5.52 1.07 -2.13
C VAL A 187 5.82 -0.18 -1.28
N GLU A 188 6.67 -1.08 -1.75
CA GLU A 188 7.04 -2.29 -1.00
C GLU A 188 7.79 -1.98 0.30
N LEU A 189 8.73 -1.04 0.28
CA LEU A 189 9.46 -0.58 1.48
C LEU A 189 8.49 0.03 2.50
N MET A 190 7.60 0.90 2.06
CA MET A 190 6.57 1.50 2.91
C MET A 190 5.61 0.46 3.48
N ALA A 191 5.23 -0.54 2.69
CA ALA A 191 4.36 -1.64 3.11
C ALA A 191 5.00 -2.57 4.16
N ARG A 192 6.34 -2.63 4.19
CA ARG A 192 7.12 -3.41 5.16
C ARG A 192 7.62 -2.56 6.33
N CYS A 193 7.37 -1.26 6.33
CA CYS A 193 7.78 -0.36 7.40
C CYS A 193 7.16 -0.75 8.74
N GLU A 194 8.00 -1.12 9.71
CA GLU A 194 7.59 -1.33 11.11
C GLU A 194 7.82 -0.08 11.98
N VAL A 195 8.55 0.90 11.44
CA VAL A 195 8.95 2.10 12.17
C VAL A 195 7.88 3.17 12.08
N ARG A 196 7.66 3.86 13.20
CA ARG A 196 6.73 4.98 13.31
C ARG A 196 7.36 6.23 12.71
N LEU A 197 6.76 6.74 11.64
CA LEU A 197 7.10 8.03 11.08
C LEU A 197 5.96 9.01 11.33
N THR A 198 6.29 10.14 11.95
CA THR A 198 5.33 11.25 12.09
C THR A 198 5.24 12.00 10.77
N HIS A 199 4.05 12.49 10.41
CA HIS A 199 3.89 13.32 9.22
C HIS A 199 4.82 14.54 9.17
N ASP A 200 5.11 15.17 10.31
CA ASP A 200 6.04 16.31 10.38
C ASP A 200 7.47 15.92 10.03
N ALA A 201 7.99 14.84 10.63
CA ALA A 201 9.34 14.32 10.32
C ALA A 201 9.47 13.96 8.83
N VAL A 202 8.47 13.31 8.25
CA VAL A 202 8.48 12.98 6.82
C VAL A 202 8.44 14.26 5.98
N LYS A 203 7.52 15.19 6.23
CA LYS A 203 7.45 16.47 5.49
C LYS A 203 8.77 17.24 5.58
N GLN A 204 9.36 17.32 6.76
CA GLN A 204 10.64 17.99 6.99
C GLN A 204 11.77 17.33 6.18
N ALA A 205 11.88 15.99 6.22
CA ALA A 205 12.87 15.26 5.46
C ALA A 205 12.71 15.50 3.95
N LEU A 206 11.49 15.37 3.42
CA LEU A 206 11.21 15.58 2.00
C LEU A 206 11.55 17.02 1.55
N ARG A 207 11.23 18.03 2.36
CA ARG A 207 11.63 19.43 2.08
C ARG A 207 13.12 19.64 2.11
N GLN A 208 13.81 19.08 3.11
CA GLN A 208 15.26 19.18 3.21
C GLN A 208 15.92 18.58 1.96
N ARG A 209 15.41 17.44 1.48
CA ARG A 209 15.87 16.82 0.24
C ARG A 209 15.64 17.73 -0.97
N LEU A 210 14.46 18.32 -1.11
CA LEU A 210 14.18 19.30 -2.19
C LEU A 210 15.08 20.53 -2.11
N GLY A 211 15.38 21.02 -0.90
CA GLY A 211 16.27 22.15 -0.69
C GLY A 211 17.70 21.85 -1.17
N ILE A 212 18.23 20.66 -0.84
CA ILE A 212 19.55 20.21 -1.31
C ILE A 212 19.56 20.09 -2.84
N LEU A 213 18.54 19.43 -3.40
CA LEU A 213 18.46 19.23 -4.85
C LEU A 213 18.25 20.55 -5.61
N GLY A 214 17.47 21.48 -5.08
CA GLY A 214 17.27 22.80 -5.68
C GLY A 214 18.51 23.70 -5.64
N GLN A 215 19.52 23.37 -4.84
CA GLN A 215 20.84 24.02 -4.91
C GLN A 215 21.72 23.42 -6.02
N GLN A 216 21.42 22.20 -6.45
CA GLN A 216 22.21 21.43 -7.42
C GLN A 216 21.60 21.46 -8.83
N ASP A 217 20.28 21.66 -8.94
CA ASP A 217 19.51 21.57 -10.19
C ASP A 217 18.53 22.74 -10.33
N GLU A 218 18.69 23.54 -11.39
CA GLU A 218 17.84 24.71 -11.68
C GLU A 218 16.37 24.33 -11.95
N THR A 219 16.11 23.15 -12.49
CA THR A 219 14.74 22.65 -12.74
C THR A 219 14.02 22.43 -11.42
N ILE A 220 14.70 21.82 -10.45
CA ILE A 220 14.17 21.62 -9.09
C ILE A 220 14.10 22.96 -8.34
N ALA A 221 15.06 23.87 -8.57
CA ALA A 221 15.00 25.23 -8.04
C ALA A 221 13.78 26.00 -8.56
N ARG A 222 13.40 25.80 -9.83
CA ARG A 222 12.18 26.36 -10.43
C ARG A 222 10.91 25.71 -9.90
N MET A 223 10.91 24.41 -9.62
CA MET A 223 9.79 23.77 -8.90
C MET A 223 9.50 24.46 -7.57
N ASN A 224 10.55 24.77 -6.80
CA ASN A 224 10.37 25.50 -5.54
C ASN A 224 9.74 26.91 -5.71
N LYS A 225 9.68 27.45 -6.94
CA LYS A 225 9.16 28.81 -7.21
C LYS A 225 7.87 28.84 -8.04
N THR A 226 7.67 27.91 -8.98
CA THR A 226 6.63 28.03 -10.02
C THR A 226 5.94 26.73 -10.43
N SER A 227 6.40 25.55 -9.99
CA SER A 227 5.77 24.28 -10.39
C SER A 227 5.60 23.29 -9.24
N PHE A 228 4.51 22.54 -9.28
CA PHE A 228 4.13 21.61 -8.22
C PHE A 228 4.72 20.21 -8.44
N LEU A 229 4.80 19.40 -7.37
CA LEU A 229 5.23 18.00 -7.50
C LEU A 229 4.34 17.26 -8.51
N SER A 230 3.04 17.51 -8.48
CA SER A 230 2.09 16.96 -9.42
C SER A 230 2.36 17.32 -10.88
N ASP A 231 2.92 18.50 -11.18
CA ASP A 231 3.35 18.84 -12.54
C ASP A 231 4.52 17.94 -12.99
N LEU A 232 5.51 17.76 -12.11
CA LEU A 232 6.64 16.86 -12.37
C LEU A 232 6.16 15.43 -12.60
N LEU A 233 5.25 14.93 -11.77
CA LEU A 233 4.71 13.58 -11.93
C LEU A 233 4.00 13.41 -13.28
N ILE A 234 3.19 14.39 -13.73
CA ILE A 234 2.54 14.33 -15.04
C ILE A 234 3.55 14.32 -16.19
N SER A 235 4.69 15.02 -16.04
CA SER A 235 5.76 14.97 -17.04
C SER A 235 6.60 13.68 -17.01
N THR A 236 6.59 12.97 -15.87
CA THR A 236 7.43 11.77 -15.64
C THR A 236 6.67 10.47 -15.90
N PHE A 237 5.38 10.43 -15.60
CA PHE A 237 4.53 9.25 -15.67
C PHE A 237 3.39 9.44 -16.67
N GLN A 238 2.89 8.36 -17.26
CA GLN A 238 1.69 8.42 -18.10
C GLN A 238 0.48 8.84 -17.26
N ILE A 239 -0.26 9.84 -17.75
CA ILE A 239 -1.38 10.44 -17.01
C ILE A 239 -2.50 9.43 -16.73
N ASP A 240 -2.75 8.49 -17.64
CA ASP A 240 -3.78 7.45 -17.46
C ASP A 240 -3.42 6.52 -16.30
N TRP A 241 -2.15 6.10 -16.21
CA TRP A 241 -1.68 5.30 -15.08
C TRP A 241 -1.70 6.09 -13.76
N LEU A 242 -1.38 7.40 -13.79
CA LEU A 242 -1.56 8.25 -12.60
C LEU A 242 -3.03 8.36 -12.19
N ALA A 243 -3.97 8.33 -13.15
CA ALA A 243 -5.40 8.39 -12.87
C ALA A 243 -5.92 7.13 -12.16
N ASP A 244 -5.28 5.97 -12.33
CA ASP A 244 -5.60 4.77 -11.55
C ASP A 244 -5.36 4.97 -10.05
N ILE A 245 -4.40 5.81 -9.69
CA ILE A 245 -4.04 6.11 -8.30
C ILE A 245 -4.77 7.37 -7.81
N PHE A 246 -4.85 8.38 -8.67
CA PHE A 246 -5.46 9.68 -8.41
C PHE A 246 -6.53 9.98 -9.47
N PRO A 247 -7.76 9.45 -9.33
CA PRO A 247 -8.78 9.54 -10.39
C PRO A 247 -9.09 10.94 -10.90
N SER A 248 -8.87 11.99 -10.09
CA SER A 248 -9.12 13.38 -10.49
C SER A 248 -7.91 14.08 -11.14
N ILE A 249 -6.78 13.41 -11.35
CA ILE A 249 -5.56 14.03 -11.87
C ILE A 249 -5.72 14.55 -13.31
N HIS A 250 -6.55 13.90 -14.12
CA HIS A 250 -6.88 14.36 -15.48
C HIS A 250 -7.55 15.75 -15.52
N LYS A 251 -8.13 16.19 -14.40
CA LYS A 251 -8.79 17.50 -14.29
C LYS A 251 -7.81 18.62 -13.91
N LYS A 252 -6.58 18.27 -13.56
CA LYS A 252 -5.56 19.22 -13.12
C LYS A 252 -5.11 20.07 -14.31
N ARG A 253 -5.10 21.38 -14.14
CA ARG A 253 -4.51 22.32 -15.12
C ARG A 253 -3.02 22.50 -14.87
N ASP A 254 -2.29 22.92 -15.90
CA ASP A 254 -0.87 23.28 -15.76
C ASP A 254 -0.68 24.31 -14.64
N GLN A 255 0.34 24.11 -13.81
CA GLN A 255 0.67 24.96 -12.65
C GLN A 255 -0.46 25.13 -11.63
N GLN A 256 -1.50 24.30 -11.67
CA GLN A 256 -2.52 24.25 -10.63
C GLN A 256 -2.13 23.25 -9.55
N MET A 257 -2.14 23.65 -8.28
CA MET A 257 -1.92 22.73 -7.17
C MET A 257 -2.93 21.57 -7.18
N PHE A 258 -2.42 20.35 -7.05
CA PHE A 258 -3.19 19.14 -6.84
C PHE A 258 -2.93 18.60 -5.42
N GLY A 259 -3.75 19.05 -4.47
CA GLY A 259 -3.49 18.87 -3.03
C GLY A 259 -3.31 17.43 -2.56
N ALA A 260 -3.82 16.41 -3.27
CA ALA A 260 -3.59 15.00 -2.93
C ALA A 260 -2.12 14.57 -3.10
N ILE A 261 -1.38 15.24 -3.97
CA ILE A 261 0.04 15.01 -4.22
C ILE A 261 0.86 16.10 -3.53
N ASP A 262 0.55 17.37 -3.81
CA ASP A 262 1.44 18.48 -3.45
C ASP A 262 1.48 18.78 -1.96
N SER A 263 0.46 18.38 -1.19
CA SER A 263 0.45 18.56 0.27
C SER A 263 1.62 17.86 0.98
N VAL A 264 2.27 16.90 0.32
CA VAL A 264 3.45 16.20 0.86
C VAL A 264 4.65 17.13 1.09
N ILE A 265 4.72 18.27 0.41
CA ILE A 265 5.81 19.24 0.52
C ILE A 265 5.37 20.60 1.08
N LEU A 266 4.08 20.85 1.28
CA LEU A 266 3.56 22.17 1.71
C LEU A 266 3.46 22.33 3.24
N GLU A 267 4.04 23.42 3.78
CA GLU A 267 4.14 23.70 5.23
C GLU A 267 2.80 23.79 5.93
N SER A 268 1.82 24.42 5.30
CA SER A 268 0.56 24.84 5.94
C SER A 268 -0.54 23.76 5.97
N THR A 269 -0.25 22.53 5.54
CA THR A 269 -1.30 21.50 5.44
C THR A 269 -1.40 20.66 6.72
N PRO A 270 -2.49 20.75 7.49
CA PRO A 270 -2.66 19.97 8.73
C PRO A 270 -2.97 18.49 8.45
N LYS A 271 -3.15 18.12 7.18
CA LYS A 271 -3.49 16.75 6.78
C LYS A 271 -2.22 15.91 6.65
N PRO A 272 -2.27 14.62 7.07
CA PRO A 272 -1.18 13.70 6.80
C PRO A 272 -1.01 13.55 5.29
N PRO A 273 0.24 13.46 4.80
CA PRO A 273 0.52 13.25 3.39
C PRO A 273 -0.05 11.93 2.90
N ASN A 274 -0.46 11.89 1.63
CA ASN A 274 -0.90 10.66 0.98
C ASN A 274 0.31 9.73 0.77
N SER A 275 0.19 8.47 1.19
CA SER A 275 1.27 7.48 1.04
C SER A 275 1.72 7.27 -0.40
N ALA A 276 0.81 7.31 -1.37
CA ALA A 276 1.17 7.24 -2.78
C ALA A 276 2.02 8.44 -3.20
N ALA A 277 1.69 9.65 -2.72
CA ALA A 277 2.47 10.86 -3.01
C ALA A 277 3.89 10.78 -2.42
N ILE A 278 4.06 10.15 -1.25
CA ILE A 278 5.38 9.89 -0.67
C ILE A 278 6.16 8.88 -1.53
N ALA A 279 5.52 7.77 -1.93
CA ALA A 279 6.15 6.79 -2.80
C ALA A 279 6.60 7.42 -4.14
N PHE A 280 5.78 8.30 -4.71
CA PHE A 280 6.15 9.09 -5.90
C PHE A 280 7.34 10.02 -5.66
N PHE A 281 7.34 10.73 -4.54
CA PHE A 281 8.48 11.56 -4.19
C PHE A 281 9.76 10.74 -4.14
N LEU A 282 9.73 9.60 -3.43
CA LEU A 282 10.88 8.71 -3.30
C LEU A 282 11.35 8.21 -4.68
N ALA A 283 10.41 7.85 -5.55
CA ALA A 283 10.71 7.35 -6.89
C ALA A 283 11.34 8.38 -7.84
N VAL A 284 11.07 9.66 -7.61
CA VAL A 284 11.51 10.74 -8.50
C VAL A 284 12.80 11.40 -8.00
N PHE A 285 12.96 11.56 -6.68
CA PHE A 285 14.08 12.32 -6.10
C PHE A 285 15.19 11.46 -5.49
N PHE A 286 15.08 10.14 -5.60
CA PHE A 286 16.12 9.19 -5.21
C PHE A 286 16.32 8.14 -6.30
N ASP A 287 17.57 7.92 -6.68
CA ASP A 287 17.95 6.85 -7.61
C ASP A 287 17.69 5.46 -6.99
N ASP A 288 17.86 5.36 -5.67
CA ASP A 288 17.44 4.21 -4.88
C ASP A 288 16.39 4.60 -3.83
N PRO A 289 15.13 4.16 -3.99
CA PRO A 289 14.09 4.32 -2.97
C PRO A 289 14.47 3.84 -1.57
N ALA A 290 15.37 2.86 -1.43
CA ALA A 290 15.85 2.41 -0.12
C ALA A 290 16.66 3.50 0.59
N ALA A 291 17.56 4.18 -0.13
CA ALA A 291 18.29 5.31 0.42
C ALA A 291 17.36 6.48 0.80
N GLY A 292 16.31 6.72 0.00
CA GLY A 292 15.29 7.71 0.33
C GLY A 292 14.45 7.31 1.55
N PHE A 293 14.18 6.02 1.71
CA PHE A 293 13.50 5.49 2.88
C PHE A 293 14.35 5.62 4.15
N ASP A 294 15.63 5.28 4.09
CA ASP A 294 16.59 5.48 5.18
C ASP A 294 16.71 6.96 5.56
N TYR A 295 16.55 7.85 4.58
CA TYR A 295 16.49 9.29 4.80
C TYR A 295 15.22 9.75 5.53
N LEU A 296 14.09 9.05 5.33
CA LEU A 296 12.82 9.33 6.03
C LEU A 296 12.77 8.80 7.45
N VAL A 297 13.41 7.65 7.70
CA VAL A 297 13.49 7.08 9.04
C VAL A 297 14.38 8.00 9.86
N PRO A 298 13.85 8.71 10.87
CA PRO A 298 14.66 9.65 11.63
C PRO A 298 15.84 8.88 12.22
N MET A 299 17.06 9.33 11.90
CA MET A 299 18.19 9.00 12.76
C MET A 299 17.77 9.37 14.18
N PRO A 300 18.02 8.51 15.19
CA PRO A 300 17.69 8.84 16.57
C PRO A 300 18.18 10.26 16.84
N PRO A 301 17.36 11.13 17.47
CA PRO A 301 17.69 12.54 17.58
C PRO A 301 19.12 12.63 18.09
N ILE A 302 20.01 13.24 17.30
CA ILE A 302 21.37 13.52 17.73
C ILE A 302 21.15 14.30 19.02
N LYS A 303 21.42 13.66 20.16
CA LYS A 303 21.20 14.27 21.47
C LYS A 303 21.90 15.61 21.39
N ALA A 304 21.11 16.69 21.38
CA ALA A 304 21.66 18.03 21.43
C ALA A 304 22.64 18.00 22.60
N LYS A 305 23.92 18.27 22.32
CA LYS A 305 24.97 18.27 23.34
C LYS A 305 24.40 19.03 24.53
N SER A 306 24.17 18.31 25.62
CA SER A 306 23.81 18.92 26.88
C SER A 306 24.94 19.87 27.19
N ASN A 307 24.67 21.18 27.13
CA ASN A 307 25.60 22.19 27.60
C ASN A 307 25.86 21.88 29.08
N LEU A 308 27.02 21.26 29.33
CA LEU A 308 27.71 21.28 30.62
C LEU A 308 28.37 22.65 30.77
#